data_AF-A0A1Q7QAS8-F1
#
_entry.id   AF-A0A1Q7QAS8-F1
#
_cell.length_a   1.000
_cell.length_b   1.000
_cell.length_c   1.000
_cell.angle_alpha   90.00
_cell.angle_beta   90.00
_cell.angle_gamma   90.00
#
_symmetry.space_group_name_H-M   'P 1'
#
loop_
_entity.id
_entity.type
_entity.pdbx_description
1 polymer ?
#
loop_
_entity_poly.entity_id
_entity_poly.type
_entity_poly.pdbx_seq_one_letter_code
_entity_poly.pdbx_strand_id
1 'polypeptide(L)'
;MAQLLALHALLSLTAATAAGNAVLTAWAIVAHRRRQSTLGSSFWTLLLLVLVVLAVQIATGVVAAVAGARPKTSLHFLYGVLVTAGAVVQFGLRPQGFLRAAMTRNAAPLREPRSLAIVCVTQMLLILRAYMTGAFGH
;
A
#
# COMPACT_ATOMS: atom_id res chain seq x y z
N MET A 1 8.55 -14.15 -19.82
CA MET A 1 8.59 -12.67 -19.68
C MET A 1 7.21 -12.03 -19.84
N ALA A 2 6.50 -12.26 -20.95
CA ALA A 2 5.18 -11.67 -21.22
C ALA A 2 4.13 -11.91 -20.12
N GLN A 3 4.06 -13.12 -19.54
CA GLN A 3 3.08 -13.44 -18.50
C GLN A 3 3.29 -12.67 -17.18
N LEU A 4 4.54 -12.45 -16.75
CA LEU A 4 4.85 -11.66 -15.54
C LEU A 4 4.54 -10.18 -15.75
N LEU A 5 4.85 -9.66 -16.93
CA LEU A 5 4.48 -8.30 -17.32
C LEU A 5 2.95 -8.14 -17.34
N ALA A 6 2.22 -9.12 -17.87
CA ALA A 6 0.76 -9.11 -17.91
C ALA A 6 0.13 -9.16 -16.51
N LEU A 7 0.70 -9.94 -15.58
CA LEU A 7 0.27 -9.95 -14.19
C LEU A 7 0.56 -8.61 -13.51
N HIS A 8 1.79 -8.10 -13.63
CA HIS A 8 2.19 -6.81 -13.07
C HIS A 8 1.34 -5.64 -13.59
N ALA A 9 1.02 -5.66 -14.89
CA ALA A 9 0.23 -4.63 -15.57
C ALA A 9 -1.28 -4.89 -15.52
N LEU A 10 -1.75 -5.93 -14.81
CA LEU A 10 -3.17 -6.25 -14.78
C LEU A 10 -3.93 -5.12 -14.06
N LEU A 11 -4.76 -4.42 -14.83
CA LEU A 11 -5.54 -3.29 -14.33
C LEU A 11 -6.37 -3.69 -13.11
N SER A 12 -6.90 -4.91 -13.07
CA SER A 12 -7.68 -5.44 -11.96
C SER A 12 -6.89 -5.55 -10.66
N LEU A 13 -5.61 -5.94 -10.69
CA LEU A 13 -4.78 -6.03 -9.47
C LEU A 13 -4.37 -4.65 -8.95
N THR A 14 -4.05 -3.74 -9.87
CA THR A 14 -3.80 -2.34 -9.53
C THR A 14 -5.06 -1.68 -8.94
N ALA A 15 -6.21 -1.88 -9.58
CA ALA A 15 -7.49 -1.38 -9.10
C ALA A 15 -7.86 -2.00 -7.75
N ALA A 16 -7.65 -3.31 -7.56
CA ALA A 16 -7.93 -3.97 -6.29
C ALA A 16 -7.08 -3.42 -5.14
N THR A 17 -5.78 -3.20 -5.35
CA THR A 17 -4.89 -2.65 -4.31
C THR A 17 -5.19 -1.18 -4.02
N ALA A 18 -5.47 -0.37 -5.04
CA ALA A 18 -5.90 1.03 -4.87
C ALA A 18 -7.26 1.12 -4.16
N ALA A 19 -8.27 0.38 -4.63
CA ALA A 19 -9.61 0.34 -4.04
C ALA A 19 -9.60 -0.22 -2.61
N GLY A 20 -8.80 -1.26 -2.34
CA GLY A 20 -8.63 -1.78 -0.99
C GLY A 20 -8.09 -0.72 -0.03
N ASN A 21 -7.09 0.06 -0.46
CA ASN A 21 -6.59 1.20 0.31
C ASN A 21 -7.62 2.33 0.44
N ALA A 22 -8.46 2.58 -0.57
CA ALA A 22 -9.56 3.53 -0.49
C ALA A 22 -10.60 3.12 0.56
N VAL A 23 -11.00 1.84 0.57
CA VAL A 23 -11.93 1.26 1.55
C VAL A 23 -11.35 1.35 2.96
N LEU A 24 -10.08 0.96 3.14
CA LEU A 24 -9.39 1.07 4.43
C LEU A 24 -9.30 2.53 4.90
N THR A 25 -9.03 3.47 3.98
CA THR A 25 -9.03 4.91 4.28
C THR A 25 -10.40 5.36 4.78
N ALA A 26 -11.47 5.04 4.03
CA ALA A 26 -12.84 5.41 4.40
C ALA A 26 -13.23 4.81 5.77
N TRP A 27 -12.91 3.54 6.01
CA TRP A 27 -13.14 2.88 7.28
C TRP A 27 -12.39 3.59 8.41
N ALA A 28 -11.10 3.87 8.24
CA ALA A 28 -10.28 4.54 9.24
C ALA A 28 -10.78 5.96 9.55
N ILE A 29 -11.26 6.70 8.54
CA ILE A 29 -11.92 8.01 8.73
C ILE A 29 -13.22 7.86 9.53
N VAL A 30 -14.06 6.88 9.21
CA VAL A 30 -15.31 6.62 9.95
C VAL A 30 -15.01 6.26 11.41
N ALA A 31 -14.04 5.39 11.66
CA ALA A 31 -13.57 5.03 13.00
C ALA A 31 -13.04 6.26 13.76
N HIS A 32 -12.27 7.12 13.09
CA HIS A 32 -11.78 8.37 13.67
C HIS A 32 -12.94 9.32 14.07
N ARG A 33 -13.93 9.49 13.19
CA ARG A 33 -15.12 10.31 13.47
C ARG A 33 -15.96 9.75 14.61
N ARG A 34 -16.01 8.42 14.74
CA ARG A 34 -16.64 7.71 15.87
C ARG A 34 -15.78 7.72 17.16
N ARG A 35 -14.65 8.43 17.16
CA ARG A 35 -13.70 8.51 18.28
C ARG A 35 -13.21 7.15 18.78
N GLN A 36 -13.16 6.15 17.90
CA GLN A 36 -12.59 4.85 18.24
C GLN A 36 -11.09 5.02 18.52
N SER A 37 -10.60 4.35 19.56
CA SER A 37 -9.18 4.36 19.91
C SER A 37 -8.37 3.37 19.06
N THR A 38 -9.00 2.28 18.62
CA THR A 38 -8.34 1.16 17.92
C THR A 38 -9.20 0.66 16.76
N LEU A 39 -8.58 -0.02 15.79
CA LEU A 39 -9.25 -0.66 14.66
C LEU A 39 -9.40 -2.17 14.93
N GLY A 40 -10.57 -2.71 14.58
CA GLY A 40 -10.90 -4.12 14.81
C GLY A 40 -10.15 -5.10 13.91
N SER A 41 -10.24 -6.40 14.23
CA SER A 41 -9.56 -7.48 13.50
C SER A 41 -9.91 -7.54 12.01
N SER A 42 -11.16 -7.23 11.63
CA SER A 42 -11.60 -7.23 10.23
C SER A 42 -10.87 -6.18 9.39
N PHE A 43 -10.56 -5.01 9.96
CA PHE A 43 -9.76 -3.99 9.29
C PHE A 43 -8.37 -4.52 8.97
N TRP A 44 -7.72 -5.14 9.96
CA TRP A 44 -6.37 -5.68 9.82
C TRP A 44 -6.31 -6.86 8.86
N THR A 45 -7.35 -7.70 8.85
CA THR A 45 -7.48 -8.80 7.89
C THR A 45 -7.56 -8.27 6.46
N LEU A 46 -8.41 -7.27 6.21
CA LEU A 46 -8.52 -6.64 4.90
C LEU A 46 -7.19 -5.96 4.49
N LEU A 47 -6.53 -5.26 5.41
CA LEU A 47 -5.23 -4.65 5.16
C LEU A 47 -4.18 -5.70 4.75
N LEU A 48 -4.12 -6.84 5.44
CA LEU A 48 -3.19 -7.91 5.10
C LEU A 48 -3.50 -8.53 3.73
N LEU A 49 -4.78 -8.73 3.38
CA LEU A 49 -5.16 -9.20 2.05
C LEU A 49 -4.72 -8.22 0.95
N VAL A 50 -4.92 -6.91 1.16
CA VAL A 50 -4.45 -5.87 0.24
C VAL A 50 -2.92 -5.90 0.11
N LEU A 51 -2.20 -6.08 1.21
CA LEU A 51 -0.73 -6.20 1.20
C LEU A 51 -0.24 -7.45 0.48
N VAL A 52 -0.95 -8.58 0.57
CA VAL A 52 -0.60 -9.80 -0.19
C VAL A 52 -0.71 -9.56 -1.69
N VAL A 53 -1.82 -8.97 -2.14
CA VAL A 53 -1.99 -8.63 -3.57
C VAL A 53 -0.90 -7.66 -4.03
N LEU A 54 -0.57 -6.67 -3.19
CA LEU A 54 0.49 -5.72 -3.50
C LEU A 54 1.88 -6.37 -3.53
N ALA A 55 2.17 -7.32 -2.63
CA ALA A 55 3.43 -8.04 -2.61
C ALA A 55 3.62 -8.86 -3.88
N VAL A 56 2.55 -9.50 -4.39
CA VAL A 56 2.58 -10.17 -5.69
C VAL A 56 2.91 -9.19 -6.81
N GLN A 57 2.28 -8.01 -6.84
CA GLN A 57 2.57 -6.95 -7.83
C GLN A 57 4.03 -6.48 -7.78
N ILE A 58 4.58 -6.25 -6.58
CA ILE A 58 5.98 -5.84 -6.41
C ILE A 58 6.92 -6.94 -6.90
N ALA A 59 6.68 -8.19 -6.50
CA ALA A 59 7.51 -9.32 -6.91
C ALA A 59 7.51 -9.52 -8.43
N THR A 60 6.34 -9.49 -9.08
CA THR A 60 6.24 -9.62 -10.54
C THR A 60 6.91 -8.45 -11.26
N GLY A 61 6.80 -7.22 -10.73
CA GLY A 61 7.47 -6.04 -11.25
C GLY A 61 8.99 -6.12 -11.17
N VAL A 62 9.52 -6.57 -10.03
CA VAL A 62 10.97 -6.78 -9.83
C VAL A 62 11.49 -7.82 -10.81
N VAL A 63 10.82 -8.97 -10.93
CA VAL A 63 11.25 -10.02 -11.89
C VAL A 63 11.18 -9.51 -13.33
N ALA A 64 10.15 -8.75 -13.70
CA ALA A 64 10.06 -8.15 -15.03
C ALA A 64 11.21 -7.16 -15.30
N ALA A 65 11.55 -6.32 -14.33
CA ALA A 65 12.65 -5.36 -14.45
C ALA A 65 14.02 -6.05 -14.57
N VAL A 66 14.27 -7.10 -13.78
CA VAL A 66 15.50 -7.91 -13.87
C VAL A 66 15.59 -8.63 -15.23
N ALA A 67 14.45 -9.05 -15.79
CA ALA A 67 14.37 -9.63 -17.13
C ALA A 67 14.50 -8.60 -18.27
N GLY A 68 14.72 -7.31 -17.95
CA GLY A 68 14.97 -6.25 -18.93
C GLY A 68 13.74 -5.45 -19.36
N ALA A 69 12.55 -5.72 -18.81
CA ALA A 69 11.38 -4.90 -19.07
C ALA A 69 11.58 -3.49 -18.47
N ARG A 70 11.20 -2.46 -19.22
CA ARG A 70 11.34 -1.06 -18.79
C ARG A 70 10.00 -0.35 -18.83
N PRO A 71 9.66 0.42 -17.78
CA PRO A 71 8.49 1.30 -17.78
C PRO A 71 8.68 2.46 -18.76
N LYS A 72 7.59 3.16 -19.10
CA LYS A 72 7.64 4.34 -19.98
C LYS A 72 8.45 5.51 -19.40
N THR A 73 8.50 5.64 -18.08
CA THR A 73 9.35 6.62 -17.40
C THR A 73 10.06 6.01 -16.19
N SER A 74 11.25 6.52 -15.88
CA SER A 74 12.02 6.13 -14.69
C SER A 74 11.31 6.47 -13.37
N LEU A 75 10.36 7.41 -13.37
CA LEU A 75 9.54 7.74 -12.19
C LEU A 75 8.77 6.54 -11.65
N HIS A 76 8.44 5.55 -12.50
CA HIS A 76 7.80 4.32 -12.05
C HIS A 76 8.62 3.59 -10.98
N PHE A 77 9.96 3.60 -11.09
CA PHE A 77 10.83 2.97 -10.09
C PHE A 77 10.79 3.72 -8.76
N LEU A 78 10.81 5.07 -8.79
CA LEU A 78 10.67 5.89 -7.60
C LEU A 78 9.35 5.60 -6.88
N TYR A 79 8.23 5.61 -7.62
CA TYR A 79 6.93 5.31 -7.04
C TYR A 79 6.83 3.85 -6.57
N GLY A 80 7.45 2.89 -7.26
CA GLY A 80 7.55 1.50 -6.82
C GLY A 80 8.27 1.34 -5.47
N VAL A 81 9.37 2.08 -5.27
CA VAL A 81 10.08 2.14 -3.97
C VAL A 81 9.19 2.76 -2.90
N LEU A 82 8.52 3.87 -3.19
CA LEU A 82 7.62 4.54 -2.23
C LEU A 82 6.41 3.67 -1.85
N VAL A 83 5.81 2.96 -2.82
CA VAL A 83 4.75 1.98 -2.59
C VAL A 83 5.24 0.84 -1.69
N THR A 84 6.46 0.34 -1.93
CA THR A 84 7.06 -0.72 -1.10
C THR A 84 7.29 -0.21 0.34
N ALA A 85 7.82 1.00 0.49
CA ALA A 85 8.01 1.63 1.80
C ALA A 85 6.67 1.83 2.53
N GLY A 86 5.63 2.30 1.85
CA GLY A 86 4.30 2.44 2.43
C GLY A 86 3.68 1.10 2.85
N ALA A 87 3.91 0.03 2.08
CA ALA A 87 3.50 -1.33 2.46
C ALA A 87 4.20 -1.80 3.76
N VAL A 88 5.50 -1.53 3.89
CA VAL A 88 6.28 -1.82 5.10
C VAL A 88 5.75 -1.02 6.29
N VAL A 89 5.40 0.26 6.10
CA VAL A 89 4.78 1.09 7.14
C VAL A 89 3.42 0.52 7.56
N GLN A 90 2.54 0.18 6.61
CA GLN A 90 1.24 -0.43 6.90
C GLN A 90 1.39 -1.74 7.69
N PHE A 91 2.29 -2.62 7.25
CA PHE A 91 2.56 -3.88 7.92
C PHE A 91 3.17 -3.69 9.31
N GLY A 92 4.03 -2.69 9.49
CA GLY A 92 4.68 -2.37 10.75
C GLY A 92 3.76 -1.69 11.77
N LEU A 93 2.69 -1.02 11.32
CA LEU A 93 1.70 -0.36 12.19
C LEU A 93 0.63 -1.31 12.74
N ARG A 94 0.62 -2.58 12.30
CA ARG A 94 -0.30 -3.60 12.83
C ARG A 94 -0.19 -3.78 14.34
N PRO A 95 -1.19 -4.36 15.01
CA PRO A 95 -1.07 -4.76 16.41
C PRO A 95 0.17 -5.64 16.58
N GLN A 96 1.03 -5.31 17.55
CA GLN A 96 2.34 -5.96 17.78
C GLN A 96 3.38 -5.79 16.65
N GLY A 97 3.15 -4.88 15.70
CA GLY A 97 4.09 -4.57 14.64
C GLY A 97 5.29 -3.74 15.12
N PHE A 98 6.42 -3.88 14.43
CA PHE A 98 7.69 -3.23 14.80
C PHE A 98 7.60 -1.70 14.87
N LEU A 99 6.89 -1.08 13.92
CA LEU A 99 6.76 0.37 13.85
C LEU A 99 5.80 0.90 14.92
N ARG A 100 4.68 0.19 15.17
CA ARG A 100 3.78 0.51 16.27
C ARG A 100 4.55 0.49 17.60
N ALA A 101 5.31 -0.57 17.86
CA ALA A 101 6.10 -0.70 19.09
C ALA A 101 7.13 0.43 19.23
N ALA A 102 7.82 0.80 18.15
CA ALA A 102 8.77 1.91 18.16
C ALA A 102 8.11 3.27 18.46
N MET A 103 6.93 3.54 17.88
CA MET A 103 6.23 4.81 18.07
C MET A 103 5.65 4.96 19.48
N THR A 104 5.16 3.87 20.09
CA THR A 104 4.55 3.93 21.43
C THR A 104 5.57 3.89 22.57
N ARG A 105 6.83 3.50 22.30
CA ARG A 105 7.92 3.53 23.30
C ARG A 105 8.19 4.93 23.84
N ASN A 106 8.01 5.97 23.03
CA ASN A 106 8.30 7.36 23.42
C ASN A 106 7.07 8.09 23.98
N ALA A 107 6.09 7.35 24.53
CA ALA A 107 4.83 7.86 25.11
C ALA A 107 3.96 8.73 24.17
N ALA A 108 4.27 8.80 22.88
CA ALA A 108 3.44 9.50 21.91
C ALA A 108 2.14 8.71 21.68
N PRO A 109 0.95 9.29 21.93
CA PRO A 109 -0.30 8.59 21.70
C PRO A 109 -0.53 8.40 20.20
N LEU A 110 -0.40 7.14 19.73
CA LEU A 110 -0.75 6.79 18.36
C LEU A 110 -2.26 6.92 18.17
N ARG A 111 -2.69 7.92 17.38
CA ARG A 111 -4.09 8.04 16.96
C ARG A 111 -4.37 7.06 15.83
N GLU A 112 -4.50 5.78 16.18
CA GLU A 112 -4.51 4.65 15.24
C GLU A 112 -5.42 4.87 14.02
N PRO A 113 -6.72 5.21 14.14
CA PRO A 113 -7.56 5.45 12.96
C PRO A 113 -7.08 6.61 12.07
N ARG A 114 -6.57 7.70 12.67
CA ARG A 114 -6.08 8.85 11.90
C ARG A 114 -4.78 8.51 11.17
N SER A 115 -3.85 7.86 11.85
CA SER A 115 -2.59 7.42 11.26
C SER A 115 -2.82 6.46 10.09
N LEU A 116 -3.70 5.47 10.26
CA LEU A 116 -4.01 4.51 9.21
C LEU A 116 -4.76 5.14 8.03
N ALA A 117 -5.65 6.12 8.28
CA ALA A 117 -6.30 6.87 7.19
C ALA A 117 -5.26 7.58 6.31
N ILE A 118 -4.28 8.26 6.92
CA ILE A 118 -3.22 8.96 6.19
C ILE A 118 -2.36 7.97 5.42
N VAL A 119 -1.90 6.90 6.07
CA VAL A 119 -1.03 5.92 5.41
C VAL A 119 -1.74 5.22 4.25
N CYS A 120 -3.01 4.82 4.42
CA CYS A 120 -3.77 4.14 3.36
C CYS A 120 -4.07 5.09 2.18
N VAL A 121 -4.43 6.35 2.42
CA VAL A 121 -4.68 7.29 1.32
C VAL A 121 -3.39 7.61 0.56
N THR A 122 -2.27 7.78 1.28
CA THR A 122 -0.96 7.96 0.65
C THR A 122 -0.59 6.74 -0.20
N GLN A 123 -0.77 5.53 0.34
CA GLN A 123 -0.50 4.29 -0.39
C GLN A 123 -1.35 4.17 -1.66
N MET A 124 -2.65 4.48 -1.57
CA MET A 124 -3.55 4.51 -2.73
C MET A 124 -3.03 5.45 -3.82
N LEU A 125 -2.69 6.69 -3.46
CA LEU A 125 -2.21 7.70 -4.42
C LEU A 125 -0.88 7.31 -5.05
N LEU A 126 0.03 6.70 -4.28
CA LEU A 126 1.30 6.19 -4.78
C LEU A 126 1.11 5.03 -5.77
N ILE A 127 0.20 4.09 -5.49
CA ILE A 127 -0.14 3.00 -6.41
C ILE A 127 -0.69 3.55 -7.72
N LEU A 128 -1.64 4.48 -7.65
CA LEU A 128 -2.20 5.13 -8.84
C LEU A 128 -1.12 5.86 -9.63
N ARG A 129 -0.18 6.53 -8.95
CA ARG A 129 0.92 7.22 -9.63
C ARG A 129 1.95 6.29 -10.24
N ALA A 130 2.29 5.18 -9.56
CA ALA A 130 3.14 4.13 -10.12
C ALA A 130 2.53 3.53 -11.39
N TYR A 131 1.20 3.35 -11.41
CA TYR A 131 0.49 2.88 -12.58
C TYR A 131 0.52 3.90 -13.72
N MET A 132 0.23 5.18 -13.46
CA MET A 132 0.24 6.21 -14.50
C MET A 132 1.62 6.39 -15.15
N THR A 133 2.67 6.39 -14.33
CA THR A 133 4.06 6.49 -14.81
C THR A 133 4.52 5.22 -15.52
N GLY A 134 4.08 4.03 -15.08
CA GLY A 134 4.40 2.77 -15.75
C GLY A 134 3.70 2.61 -17.11
N ALA A 135 2.38 2.81 -17.13
CA ALA A 135 1.51 2.50 -18.26
C ALA A 135 1.38 3.64 -19.28
N PHE A 136 1.40 4.90 -18.84
CA PHE A 136 1.17 6.06 -19.70
C PHE A 136 2.38 6.99 -19.83
N GLY A 137 3.31 6.95 -18.87
CA GLY A 137 4.48 7.83 -18.87
C GLY A 137 4.25 9.18 -18.19
N HIS A 138 3.11 9.35 -17.50
CA HIS A 138 2.72 10.60 -16.83
C HIS A 138 2.72 10.43 -15.32
#